data_AF-A0AAD6YAJ9-F1
#
_entry.id   AF-A0AAD6YAJ9-F1
#
_cell.length_a   1.000
_cell.length_b   1.000
_cell.length_c   1.000
_cell.angle_alpha   90.00
_cell.angle_beta   90.00
_cell.angle_gamma   90.00
#
_symmetry.space_group_name_H-M   'P 1'
#
loop_
_entity.id
_entity.type
_entity.pdbx_description
1 polymer ?
#
loop_
_entity_poly.entity_id
_entity_poly.type
_entity_poly.pdbx_seq_one_letter_code
_entity_poly.pdbx_strand_id
1 'polypeptide(L)'
;MPYDEGPLRDLLVDPDGVSFPPSGGIPTLSLCTSCYSSLKNKKMPPLSLANKNFLGPVPEELKDLTVIEEAMIARCRSKCWIVQLKEENQDLALATTQRGVKGHIIIYPQQPSKLSQILPPPIEDIVSPVCALFIGALLRLLNGCANMQNPWL
;
A
#
# COMPACT_ATOMS: atom_id res chain seq x y z
N MET A 1 -15.29 -15.30 5.75
CA MET A 1 -14.42 -15.65 4.60
C MET A 1 -15.27 -15.50 3.34
N PRO A 2 -14.78 -15.58 2.09
CA PRO A 2 -15.70 -15.51 0.95
C PRO A 2 -16.77 -16.62 0.94
N TYR A 3 -16.51 -17.73 1.64
CA TYR A 3 -17.44 -18.84 1.83
C TYR A 3 -17.60 -19.16 3.32
N ASP A 4 -18.79 -18.95 3.86
CA ASP A 4 -19.10 -19.26 5.26
C ASP A 4 -19.95 -20.53 5.40
N GLU A 5 -20.54 -21.02 4.30
CA GLU A 5 -21.37 -22.22 4.26
C GLU A 5 -21.06 -23.09 3.03
N GLY A 6 -21.46 -24.37 3.09
CA GLY A 6 -21.36 -25.32 1.98
C GLY A 6 -19.99 -26.02 1.86
N PRO A 7 -19.70 -26.63 0.68
CA PRO A 7 -18.53 -27.51 0.50
C PRO A 7 -17.17 -26.78 0.51
N LEU A 8 -17.18 -25.45 0.40
CA LEU A 8 -15.98 -24.61 0.45
C LEU A 8 -15.82 -23.89 1.80
N ARG A 9 -16.62 -24.25 2.79
CA ARG A 9 -16.49 -23.72 4.15
C ARG A 9 -15.07 -23.94 4.65
N ASP A 10 -14.54 -22.93 5.34
CA ASP A 10 -13.17 -22.88 5.89
C ASP A 10 -12.04 -22.88 4.85
N LEU A 11 -12.36 -22.80 3.54
CA LEU A 11 -11.37 -22.73 2.48
C LEU A 11 -11.18 -21.29 1.98
N LEU A 12 -9.93 -20.82 2.00
CA LEU A 12 -9.56 -19.50 1.46
C LEU A 12 -9.35 -19.57 -0.05
N VAL A 13 -10.45 -19.48 -0.81
CA VAL A 13 -10.45 -19.45 -2.27
C VAL A 13 -11.09 -18.19 -2.79
N ASP A 14 -10.54 -17.66 -3.88
CA ASP A 14 -11.07 -16.51 -4.59
C ASP A 14 -12.39 -16.90 -5.29
N PRO A 15 -13.48 -16.13 -5.12
CA PRO A 15 -14.75 -16.37 -5.82
C PRO A 15 -14.64 -16.50 -7.33
N ASP A 16 -13.77 -15.73 -7.97
CA ASP A 16 -13.60 -15.74 -9.43
C ASP A 16 -12.98 -17.06 -9.92
N GLY A 17 -12.30 -17.79 -9.02
CA GLY A 17 -11.70 -19.09 -9.29
C GLY A 17 -12.65 -20.27 -9.04
N VAL A 18 -13.90 -20.04 -8.66
CA VAL A 18 -14.84 -21.10 -8.29
C VAL A 18 -16.03 -21.13 -9.25
N SER A 19 -16.31 -22.32 -9.76
CA SER A 19 -17.50 -22.56 -10.60
C SER A 19 -18.38 -23.63 -9.96
N PHE A 20 -19.67 -23.32 -9.81
CA PHE A 20 -20.68 -24.24 -9.31
C PHE A 20 -21.46 -24.81 -10.50
N PRO A 21 -21.48 -26.15 -10.69
CA PRO A 21 -22.30 -26.75 -11.73
C PRO A 21 -23.79 -26.58 -11.41
N PRO A 22 -24.64 -26.30 -12.41
CA PRO A 22 -26.06 -26.00 -12.21
C PRO A 22 -26.87 -27.17 -11.62
N SER A 23 -26.34 -28.39 -11.70
CA SER A 23 -26.95 -29.63 -11.24
C SER A 23 -26.72 -29.94 -9.76
N GLY A 24 -26.13 -29.01 -8.97
CA GLY A 24 -25.92 -29.20 -7.53
C GLY A 24 -24.79 -30.18 -7.20
N GLY A 25 -23.66 -30.05 -7.90
CA GLY A 25 -22.49 -30.91 -7.76
C GLY A 25 -21.31 -30.29 -6.99
N ILE A 26 -20.17 -30.99 -6.99
CA ILE A 26 -18.92 -30.54 -6.37
C ILE A 26 -18.42 -29.29 -7.11
N PRO A 27 -18.07 -28.20 -6.39
CA PRO A 27 -17.51 -27.00 -7.01
C PRO A 27 -16.17 -27.31 -7.67
N THR A 28 -15.94 -26.73 -8.85
CA THR A 28 -14.67 -26.86 -9.57
C THR A 28 -13.84 -25.60 -9.37
N LEU A 29 -12.56 -25.81 -9.03
CA LEU A 29 -11.59 -24.73 -8.84
C LEU A 29 -10.74 -24.54 -10.09
N SER A 30 -10.73 -23.32 -10.63
CA SER A 30 -9.83 -22.90 -11.69
C SER A 30 -8.71 -22.03 -11.12
N LEU A 31 -7.46 -22.40 -11.45
CA LEU A 31 -6.28 -21.66 -11.02
C LEU A 31 -5.71 -20.86 -12.20
N CYS A 32 -5.29 -19.63 -11.94
CA CYS A 32 -4.50 -18.89 -12.91
C CYS A 32 -3.12 -19.55 -13.11
N THR A 33 -2.46 -19.24 -14.23
CA THR A 33 -1.18 -19.83 -14.61
C THR A 33 -0.07 -19.58 -13.59
N SER A 34 -0.06 -18.41 -12.95
CA SER A 34 0.93 -18.05 -11.91
C SER A 34 0.74 -18.88 -10.65
N CYS A 35 -0.49 -18.99 -10.13
CA CYS A 35 -0.82 -19.84 -8.98
C CYS A 35 -0.52 -21.31 -9.27
N TYR A 36 -0.94 -21.82 -10.44
CA TYR A 36 -0.65 -23.21 -10.83
C TYR A 36 0.85 -23.49 -10.89
N SER A 37 1.64 -22.57 -11.48
CA SER A 37 3.10 -22.71 -11.58
C SER A 37 3.78 -22.69 -10.20
N SER A 38 3.34 -21.83 -9.28
CA SER A 38 3.86 -21.82 -7.90
C SER A 38 3.53 -23.13 -7.17
N LEU A 39 2.29 -23.61 -7.28
CA LEU A 39 1.83 -24.84 -6.64
C LEU A 39 2.51 -26.09 -7.21
N LYS A 40 2.73 -26.14 -8.52
CA LYS A 40 3.52 -27.20 -9.18
C LYS A 40 4.93 -27.29 -8.60
N ASN A 41 5.51 -26.15 -8.21
CA ASN A 41 6.81 -26.06 -7.55
C ASN A 41 6.74 -26.19 -6.02
N LYS A 42 5.60 -26.60 -5.45
CA LYS A 42 5.33 -26.70 -4.01
C LYS A 42 5.61 -25.39 -3.24
N LYS A 43 5.41 -24.24 -3.89
CA LYS A 43 5.53 -22.91 -3.29
C LYS A 43 4.16 -22.25 -3.15
N MET A 44 3.97 -21.49 -2.07
CA MET A 44 2.78 -20.67 -1.89
C MET A 44 2.80 -19.51 -2.90
N PRO A 45 1.74 -19.32 -3.72
CA PRO A 45 1.68 -18.20 -4.65
C PRO A 45 1.80 -16.86 -3.89
N PRO A 46 2.55 -15.88 -4.40
CA PRO A 46 2.82 -14.61 -3.70
C PRO A 46 1.58 -13.72 -3.51
N LEU A 47 0.53 -13.93 -4.32
CA LEU A 47 -0.74 -13.23 -4.22
C LEU A 47 -1.88 -14.15 -3.73
N SER A 48 -1.55 -15.29 -3.12
CA SER A 48 -2.58 -16.17 -2.57
C SER A 48 -3.27 -15.54 -1.36
N LEU A 49 -4.56 -15.82 -1.19
CA LEU A 49 -5.33 -15.41 -0.01
C LEU A 49 -4.73 -15.94 1.30
N ALA A 50 -4.00 -17.06 1.22
CA ALA A 50 -3.26 -17.65 2.35
C ALA A 50 -2.11 -16.77 2.87
N ASN A 51 -1.67 -15.75 2.12
CA ASN A 51 -0.62 -14.82 2.56
C ASN A 51 -1.09 -13.82 3.62
N LYS A 52 -2.32 -13.97 4.15
CA LYS A 52 -2.92 -13.06 5.16
C LYS A 52 -2.98 -11.59 4.71
N ASN A 53 -2.90 -11.36 3.41
CA ASN A 53 -3.03 -10.05 2.78
C ASN A 53 -4.46 -9.77 2.31
N PHE A 54 -5.37 -10.73 2.46
CA PHE A 54 -6.78 -10.55 2.11
C PHE A 54 -7.48 -9.72 3.19
N LEU A 55 -7.92 -8.52 2.82
CA LEU A 55 -8.65 -7.60 3.70
C LEU A 55 -10.17 -7.85 3.66
N GLY A 56 -10.67 -8.46 2.59
CA GLY A 56 -12.10 -8.59 2.33
C GLY A 56 -12.70 -7.35 1.64
N PRO A 57 -14.02 -7.35 1.41
CA PRO A 57 -14.71 -6.18 0.88
C PRO A 57 -14.65 -5.02 1.88
N VAL A 58 -14.42 -3.81 1.35
CA VAL A 58 -14.45 -2.59 2.15
C VAL A 58 -15.92 -2.23 2.44
N PRO A 59 -16.31 -2.02 3.72
CA PRO A 59 -17.65 -1.58 4.10
C PRO A 59 -18.04 -0.26 3.42
N GLU A 60 -19.33 -0.04 3.18
CA GLU A 60 -19.82 1.17 2.49
C GLU A 60 -19.39 2.45 3.19
N GLU A 61 -19.38 2.43 4.52
CA GLU A 61 -19.02 3.56 5.38
C GLU A 61 -17.54 3.95 5.25
N LEU A 62 -16.71 3.04 4.75
CA LEU A 62 -15.27 3.23 4.54
C LEU A 62 -14.90 3.41 3.06
N LYS A 63 -15.90 3.48 2.17
CA LYS A 63 -15.65 3.79 0.76
C LYS A 63 -15.35 5.27 0.60
N ASP A 64 -14.54 5.58 -0.40
CA ASP A 64 -14.22 6.95 -0.85
C ASP A 64 -13.60 7.89 0.19
N LEU A 65 -12.95 7.33 1.24
CA LEU A 65 -12.19 8.13 2.19
C LEU A 65 -10.97 8.78 1.52
N THR A 66 -10.73 10.04 1.85
CA THR A 66 -9.47 10.70 1.52
C THR A 66 -8.32 10.04 2.27
N VAL A 67 -7.10 10.20 1.75
CA VAL A 67 -5.87 9.70 2.40
C VAL A 67 -5.74 10.19 3.84
N ILE A 68 -6.24 11.40 4.13
CA ILE A 68 -6.22 11.98 5.47
C ILE A 68 -7.22 11.25 6.37
N GLU A 69 -8.46 11.08 5.92
CA GLU A 69 -9.51 10.39 6.68
C GLU A 69 -9.14 8.94 6.97
N GLU A 70 -8.64 8.22 5.95
CA GLU A 70 -8.14 6.85 6.11
C GLU A 70 -7.03 6.78 7.18
N ALA A 71 -6.08 7.72 7.13
CA ALA A 71 -5.00 7.79 8.10
C ALA A 71 -5.46 8.17 9.52
N MET A 72 -6.60 8.84 9.68
CA MET A 72 -7.18 9.20 10.98
C MET A 72 -7.90 8.03 11.65
N ILE A 73 -8.57 7.19 10.87
CA ILE A 73 -9.31 6.03 11.40
C ILE A 73 -8.46 4.75 11.47
N ALA A 74 -7.27 4.75 10.87
CA ALA A 74 -6.39 3.60 10.86
C ALA A 74 -5.99 3.17 12.28
N ARG A 75 -6.12 1.86 12.56
CA ARG A 75 -5.69 1.28 13.85
C ARG A 75 -4.17 1.17 13.97
N CYS A 76 -3.46 1.23 12.85
CA CYS A 76 -2.01 1.21 12.79
C CYS A 76 -1.58 2.24 11.75
N ARG A 77 -0.64 3.11 12.11
CA ARG A 77 -0.07 4.07 11.17
C ARG A 77 1.30 3.59 10.74
N SER A 78 1.46 3.48 9.43
CA SER A 78 2.76 3.24 8.83
C SER A 78 3.48 4.58 8.61
N LYS A 79 4.78 4.59 8.90
CA LYS A 79 5.69 5.63 8.45
C LYS A 79 6.74 4.96 7.59
N CYS A 80 6.80 5.35 6.32
CA CYS A 80 7.78 4.86 5.37
C CYS A 80 8.79 5.96 5.05
N TRP A 81 10.05 5.58 4.94
CA TRP A 81 11.13 6.42 4.46
C TRP A 81 11.81 5.66 3.33
N ILE A 82 11.62 6.10 2.09
CA ILE A 82 12.14 5.44 0.89
C ILE A 82 13.11 6.40 0.21
N VAL A 83 14.36 5.96 0.04
CA VAL A 83 15.41 6.71 -0.65
C VAL A 83 15.80 5.98 -1.92
N GLN A 84 15.73 6.69 -3.04
CA GLN A 84 16.31 6.22 -4.29
C GLN A 84 17.81 6.52 -4.26
N LEU A 85 18.62 5.46 -4.32
CA LEU A 85 20.07 5.57 -4.47
C LEU A 85 20.39 5.93 -5.92
N LYS A 86 21.17 6.99 -6.09
CA LYS A 86 21.66 7.44 -7.40
C LYS A 86 23.18 7.35 -7.42
N GLU A 87 23.73 6.99 -8.57
CA GLU A 87 25.17 7.04 -8.82
C GLU A 87 25.66 8.48 -8.63
N GLU A 88 26.76 8.67 -7.90
CA GLU A 88 27.31 9.99 -7.62
C GLU A 88 27.99 10.60 -8.87
N ASN A 89 28.57 9.74 -9.73
CA ASN A 89 29.24 10.15 -10.96
C ASN A 89 28.25 10.28 -12.13
N GLN A 90 27.83 11.51 -12.40
CA GLN A 90 26.98 11.84 -13.55
C GLN A 90 27.64 11.53 -14.91
N ASP A 91 28.97 11.59 -15.00
CA ASP A 91 29.73 11.28 -16.21
C ASP A 91 29.80 9.77 -16.54
N LEU A 92 29.48 8.92 -15.55
CA LEU A 92 29.39 7.46 -15.69
C LEU A 92 27.94 6.96 -15.67
N ALA A 93 26.96 7.86 -15.79
CA ALA A 93 25.53 7.54 -15.82
C ALA A 93 25.14 6.79 -17.11
N LEU A 94 25.68 5.60 -17.29
CA LEU A 94 25.28 4.63 -18.29
C LEU A 94 23.86 4.14 -17.97
N ALA A 95 23.12 3.72 -19.00
CA ALA A 95 21.77 3.16 -18.84
C ALA A 95 21.74 1.93 -17.90
N THR A 96 22.89 1.31 -17.65
CA THR A 96 23.13 0.14 -16.80
C THR A 96 23.48 0.47 -15.34
N THR A 97 23.55 1.75 -14.95
CA THR A 97 23.85 2.14 -13.56
C THR A 97 22.81 1.62 -12.57
N GLN A 98 23.29 1.13 -11.43
CA GLN A 98 22.45 0.44 -10.44
C GLN A 98 21.52 1.44 -9.74
N ARG A 99 20.23 1.37 -10.08
CA ARG A 99 19.18 2.13 -9.39
C ARG A 99 18.72 1.32 -8.19
N GLY A 100 19.36 1.52 -7.06
CA GLY A 100 18.93 0.93 -5.79
C GLY A 100 17.81 1.75 -5.17
N VAL A 101 16.87 1.09 -4.50
CA VAL A 101 15.93 1.75 -3.58
C VAL A 101 16.15 1.15 -2.20
N LYS A 102 16.39 1.99 -1.19
CA LYS A 102 16.48 1.58 0.21
C LYS A 102 15.34 2.21 0.98
N GLY A 103 14.53 1.38 1.61
CA GLY A 103 13.38 1.83 2.40
C GLY A 103 13.41 1.30 3.82
N HIS A 104 12.97 2.12 4.77
CA HIS A 104 12.61 1.69 6.12
C HIS A 104 11.12 1.95 6.34
N ILE A 105 10.42 0.98 6.92
CA ILE A 105 9.00 1.10 7.27
C ILE A 105 8.87 0.77 8.75
N ILE A 106 8.25 1.66 9.50
CA ILE A 106 7.81 1.41 10.87
C ILE A 106 6.29 1.41 10.89
N ILE A 107 5.71 0.49 11.66
CA ILE A 107 4.27 0.41 11.89
C ILE A 107 4.07 0.53 13.39
N TYR A 108 3.26 1.50 13.82
CA TYR A 108 2.91 1.66 15.22
C TYR A 108 1.38 1.64 15.41
N PRO A 109 0.89 1.01 16.47
CA PRO A 109 -0.53 0.99 16.77
C PRO A 109 -1.02 2.39 17.13
N GLN A 110 -2.23 2.72 16.71
CA GLN A 110 -2.98 3.90 17.08
C GLN A 110 -4.28 3.48 17.77
N GLN A 111 -4.83 4.33 18.63
CA GLN A 111 -6.13 4.11 19.29
C GLN A 111 -7.16 5.11 18.74
N PRO A 112 -7.69 4.91 17.52
CA PRO A 112 -8.66 5.82 16.91
C PRO A 112 -10.02 5.80 17.61
N SER A 113 -10.30 4.80 18.45
CA SER A 113 -11.58 4.64 19.16
C SER A 113 -11.96 5.81 20.07
N LYS A 114 -10.99 6.59 20.56
CA LYS A 114 -11.29 7.83 21.29
C LYS A 114 -11.76 8.95 20.36
N LEU A 115 -11.29 8.98 19.11
CA LEU A 115 -11.70 9.96 18.11
C LEU A 115 -13.11 9.68 17.56
N SER A 116 -13.48 8.41 17.42
CA SER A 116 -14.81 8.03 16.91
C SER A 116 -15.97 8.42 17.84
N GLN A 117 -15.70 8.71 19.11
CA GLN A 117 -16.71 9.10 20.11
C GLN A 117 -16.87 10.62 20.26
N ILE A 118 -15.99 11.43 19.66
CA ILE A 118 -15.91 12.87 19.91
C ILE A 118 -16.61 13.70 18.82
N LEU A 119 -17.23 13.07 17.81
CA LEU A 119 -17.67 13.71 16.55
C LEU A 119 -16.46 14.30 15.79
N PRO A 120 -16.54 14.55 14.47
CA PRO A 120 -15.37 14.99 13.72
C PRO A 120 -14.78 16.22 14.40
N PRO A 121 -13.49 16.18 14.79
CA PRO A 121 -12.84 17.36 15.34
C PRO A 121 -13.01 18.50 14.34
N PRO A 122 -13.14 19.75 14.80
CA PRO A 122 -13.32 20.88 13.91
C PRO A 122 -12.19 20.90 12.88
N ILE A 123 -12.51 21.30 11.64
CA ILE A 123 -11.58 21.27 10.50
C ILE A 123 -10.26 21.98 10.84
N GLU A 124 -10.34 23.04 11.64
CA GLU A 124 -9.22 23.81 12.20
C GLU A 124 -8.19 22.93 12.92
N ASP A 125 -8.64 21.95 13.71
CA ASP A 125 -7.78 21.01 14.44
C ASP A 125 -7.20 19.93 13.52
N ILE A 126 -7.92 19.56 12.46
CA ILE A 126 -7.49 18.56 11.47
C ILE A 126 -6.42 19.13 10.54
N VAL A 127 -6.52 20.40 10.15
CA VAL A 127 -5.54 21.04 9.25
C VAL A 127 -4.25 21.42 9.96
N SER A 128 -4.29 21.71 11.27
CA SER A 128 -3.10 22.07 12.06
C SER A 128 -1.91 21.09 11.93
N PRO A 129 -2.11 19.75 11.99
CA PRO A 129 -1.03 18.78 11.80
C PRO A 129 -0.73 18.39 10.33
N VAL A 130 -1.46 18.93 9.34
CA VAL A 130 -1.30 18.55 7.92
C VAL A 130 -0.42 19.56 7.19
N CYS A 131 0.73 19.11 6.70
CA CYS A 131 1.61 19.91 5.86
C CYS A 131 1.82 19.22 4.51
N ALA A 132 1.49 19.91 3.42
CA ALA A 132 1.76 19.47 2.06
C ALA A 132 3.03 20.16 1.54
N LEU A 133 4.05 19.37 1.22
CA LEU A 133 5.33 19.86 0.70
C LEU A 133 5.43 19.55 -0.79
N PHE A 134 5.38 20.58 -1.62
CA PHE A 134 5.64 20.46 -3.05
C PHE A 134 7.14 20.57 -3.30
N ILE A 135 7.79 19.46 -3.62
CA ILE A 135 9.21 19.44 -4.00
C ILE A 135 9.28 19.52 -5.53
N GLY A 136 9.53 20.72 -6.05
CA GLY A 136 9.89 20.91 -7.45
C GLY A 136 11.32 20.47 -7.73
N ALA A 137 11.59 20.01 -8.95
CA ALA A 137 12.97 19.86 -9.40
C ALA A 137 13.60 21.25 -9.52
N LEU A 138 14.71 21.50 -8.82
CA LEU A 138 15.55 22.65 -9.12
C LEU A 138 16.16 22.39 -10.50
N LEU A 139 15.52 22.90 -11.55
CA LEU A 139 16.16 22.99 -12.84
C LEU A 139 17.42 23.81 -12.62
N ARG A 140 18.59 23.17 -12.73
CA ARG A 140 19.88 23.87 -12.74
C ARG A 140 19.85 24.81 -13.93
N LEU A 141 19.49 26.08 -13.68
CA LEU A 141 19.83 27.17 -14.56
C LEU A 141 21.36 27.27 -14.50
N LEU A 142 22.01 26.53 -15.40
CA LEU A 142 23.35 26.86 -15.83
C LEU A 142 23.24 28.23 -16.49
N ASN A 143 23.46 29.28 -15.70
CA ASN A 143 24.10 30.53 -16.13
C ASN A 143 24.46 31.29 -14.84
N GLY A 144 25.77 31.49 -14.66
CA GLY A 144 26.33 32.01 -13.43
C GLY A 144 25.80 33.39 -13.05
N CYS A 145 25.57 33.58 -11.75
CA CYS A 145 25.98 34.78 -11.03
C CYS A 145 25.72 34.62 -9.53
N ALA A 146 26.80 34.80 -8.76
CA ALA A 146 26.91 35.42 -7.44
C ALA A 146 26.05 34.93 -6.25
N ASN A 147 26.79 34.47 -5.24
CA ASN A 147 26.59 34.72 -3.81
C ASN A 147 25.14 34.85 -3.31
N MET A 148 24.66 33.80 -2.65
CA MET A 148 23.70 33.95 -1.57
C MET A 148 24.19 33.18 -0.36
N GLN A 149 24.61 33.93 0.66
CA GLN A 149 24.94 33.43 1.99
C GLN A 149 23.71 32.76 2.61
N ASN A 150 23.92 31.60 3.23
CA ASN A 150 22.91 30.89 4.01
C ASN A 150 22.45 31.75 5.20
N PRO A 151 21.15 31.99 5.42
CA PRO A 151 20.66 32.67 6.62
C PRO A 151 20.30 31.71 7.76
N TRP A 152 20.91 30.52 7.83
CA TRP A 152 20.64 29.54 8.88
C TRP A 152 21.91 29.00 9.55
N LEU A 153 22.80 29.92 9.91
CA LEU A 153 23.75 29.80 11.02
C LEU A 153 23.90 31.18 11.68
#